data_AF-A0A7V6ILP8-F1
#
_entry.id   AF-A0A7V6ILP8-F1
#
_cell.length_a   1.000
_cell.length_b   1.000
_cell.length_c   1.000
_cell.angle_alpha   90.00
_cell.angle_beta   90.00
_cell.angle_gamma   90.00
#
_symmetry.space_group_name_H-M   'P 1'
#
loop_
_entity.id
_entity.type
_entity.pdbx_description
1 polymer ?
#
loop_
_entity_poly.entity_id
_entity_poly.type
_entity_poly.pdbx_seq_one_letter_code
_entity_poly.pdbx_strand_id
1 'polypeptide(L)'
;MPTSNLKQKTTRGLIWSFIEKFSMYGIQFILGLFIARILEPSHYGLVGMLAIFMAFSAIFIDSGFARALIQKQDRTEADFSTVFYFNLIISLVLYGILFFSAPLIANFYGEPQLVLITRVLSLNFVIQAFNIVQLTKLAIEMDFKTRAIINTFSVLISGVLALVMAYNGCGVWSLIAQTLTKTGITILLLLFIKRWMPKLIFSVSSFRSLFRFGSKLLLASSLSSLMYNLYSFLIGKYFSAKQLGYYTKSLYFTNIIASTASEVLHNVTFPVMSSVQDEQERLTNIYRKL
;
A
#
# COMPACT_ATOMS: atom_id res chain seq x y z
N MET A 1 29.61 -6.99 -4.98
CA MET A 1 29.16 -8.29 -4.43
C MET A 1 29.41 -9.40 -5.45
N PRO A 2 29.91 -10.59 -5.06
CA PRO A 2 30.15 -11.68 -6.01
C PRO A 2 28.84 -12.15 -6.68
N THR A 3 28.92 -12.48 -7.97
CA THR A 3 27.80 -12.77 -8.88
C THR A 3 26.90 -13.92 -8.43
N SER A 4 27.47 -14.94 -7.78
CA SER A 4 26.71 -16.10 -7.26
C SER A 4 25.77 -15.73 -6.11
N ASN A 5 26.22 -14.87 -5.20
CA ASN A 5 25.45 -14.42 -4.03
C ASN A 5 24.26 -13.54 -4.46
N LEU A 6 24.45 -12.69 -5.47
CA LEU A 6 23.37 -11.85 -6.00
C LEU A 6 22.29 -12.72 -6.67
N LYS A 7 22.66 -13.68 -7.53
CA LYS A 7 21.69 -14.59 -8.18
C LYS A 7 20.88 -15.37 -7.13
N GLN A 8 21.54 -15.90 -6.11
CA GLN A 8 20.87 -16.64 -5.04
C GLN A 8 19.93 -15.76 -4.20
N LYS A 9 20.35 -14.53 -3.85
CA LYS A 9 19.50 -13.54 -3.17
C LYS A 9 18.29 -13.16 -4.03
N THR A 10 18.47 -12.95 -5.33
CA THR A 10 17.39 -12.62 -6.26
C THR A 10 16.39 -13.77 -6.36
N THR A 11 16.82 -15.00 -6.60
CA THR A 11 15.92 -16.16 -6.70
C THR A 11 15.17 -16.39 -5.39
N ARG A 12 15.87 -16.32 -4.25
CA ARG A 12 15.23 -16.44 -2.94
C ARG A 12 14.24 -15.29 -2.69
N GLY A 13 14.58 -14.07 -3.09
CA GLY A 13 13.69 -12.91 -3.01
C GLY A 13 12.43 -13.06 -3.86
N LEU A 14 12.55 -13.60 -5.09
CA LEU A 14 11.42 -13.95 -5.95
C LEU A 14 10.51 -14.98 -5.28
N ILE A 15 11.07 -16.06 -4.75
CA ILE A 15 10.30 -17.12 -4.06
C ILE A 15 9.55 -16.53 -2.86
N TRP A 16 10.21 -15.76 -2.00
CA TRP A 16 9.57 -15.17 -0.82
C TRP A 16 8.53 -14.10 -1.20
N SER A 17 8.76 -13.32 -2.25
CA SER A 17 7.77 -12.37 -2.76
C SER A 17 6.55 -13.07 -3.34
N PHE A 18 6.76 -14.20 -4.04
CA PHE A 18 5.66 -15.03 -4.54
C PHE A 18 4.86 -15.64 -3.39
N ILE A 19 5.54 -16.21 -2.38
CA ILE A 19 4.91 -16.74 -1.17
C ILE A 19 4.12 -15.64 -0.46
N GLU A 20 4.70 -14.45 -0.26
CA GLU A 20 4.01 -13.31 0.34
C GLU A 20 2.70 -13.00 -0.39
N LYS A 21 2.77 -12.81 -1.71
CA LYS A 21 1.60 -12.43 -2.50
C LYS A 21 0.55 -13.53 -2.54
N PHE A 22 0.97 -14.78 -2.74
CA PHE A 22 0.06 -15.92 -2.78
C PHE A 22 -0.62 -16.14 -1.43
N SER A 23 0.13 -16.08 -0.31
CA SER A 23 -0.45 -16.18 1.03
C SER A 23 -1.39 -15.03 1.34
N MET A 24 -1.02 -13.79 1.03
CA MET A 24 -1.88 -12.62 1.25
C MET A 24 -3.18 -12.74 0.45
N TYR A 25 -3.11 -12.98 -0.86
CA TYR A 25 -4.30 -13.07 -1.70
C TYR A 25 -5.14 -14.31 -1.39
N GLY A 26 -4.51 -15.46 -1.09
CA GLY A 26 -5.22 -16.67 -0.69
C GLY A 26 -6.03 -16.47 0.60
N ILE A 27 -5.39 -15.91 1.64
CA ILE A 27 -6.08 -15.62 2.91
C ILE A 27 -7.19 -14.59 2.69
N GLN A 28 -6.90 -13.50 1.96
CA GLN A 28 -7.87 -12.44 1.73
C GLN A 28 -9.04 -12.90 0.84
N PHE A 29 -8.80 -13.83 -0.10
CA PHE A 29 -9.83 -14.49 -0.90
C PHE A 29 -10.73 -15.34 -0.02
N ILE A 30 -10.17 -16.25 0.79
CA ILE A 30 -10.93 -17.12 1.68
C ILE A 30 -11.78 -16.30 2.65
N LEU A 31 -11.15 -15.35 3.37
CA LEU A 31 -11.87 -14.49 4.31
C LEU A 31 -12.89 -13.60 3.60
N GLY A 32 -12.54 -13.08 2.41
CA GLY A 32 -13.45 -12.30 1.58
C GLY A 32 -14.69 -13.08 1.15
N LEU A 33 -14.59 -14.37 0.85
CA LEU A 33 -15.73 -15.22 0.55
C LEU A 33 -16.69 -15.34 1.75
N PHE A 34 -16.16 -15.55 2.95
CA PHE A 34 -16.99 -15.63 4.16
C PHE A 34 -17.62 -14.29 4.51
N ILE A 35 -16.81 -13.22 4.59
CA ILE A 35 -17.30 -11.87 4.92
C ILE A 35 -18.36 -11.44 3.92
N ALA A 36 -18.18 -11.72 2.62
CA ALA A 36 -19.12 -11.28 1.61
C ALA A 36 -20.40 -12.12 1.48
N ARG A 37 -20.53 -13.22 2.24
CA ARG A 37 -21.82 -13.89 2.47
C ARG A 37 -22.62 -13.23 3.59
N ILE A 38 -21.93 -12.54 4.49
CA ILE A 38 -22.52 -11.90 5.68
C ILE A 38 -22.85 -10.43 5.37
N LEU A 39 -21.93 -9.71 4.74
CA LEU A 39 -22.08 -8.30 4.42
C LEU A 39 -22.95 -8.08 3.19
N GLU A 40 -23.81 -7.07 3.28
CA GLU A 40 -24.51 -6.54 2.12
C GLU A 40 -23.54 -5.90 1.11
N PRO A 41 -23.85 -5.96 -0.20
CA PRO A 41 -23.04 -5.30 -1.22
C PRO A 41 -22.94 -3.78 -1.04
N SER A 42 -23.95 -3.15 -0.41
CA SER A 42 -23.96 -1.72 -0.07
C SER A 42 -22.73 -1.30 0.76
N HIS A 43 -22.29 -2.13 1.71
CA HIS A 43 -21.11 -1.87 2.53
C HIS A 43 -19.82 -1.82 1.71
N TYR A 44 -19.68 -2.72 0.72
CA TYR A 44 -18.57 -2.69 -0.23
C TYR A 44 -18.65 -1.49 -1.16
N GLY A 45 -19.87 -1.06 -1.50
CA GLY A 45 -20.13 0.19 -2.23
C GLY A 45 -19.59 1.41 -1.50
N LEU A 46 -19.89 1.57 -0.22
CA LEU A 46 -19.42 2.70 0.60
C LEU A 46 -17.89 2.80 0.63
N VAL A 47 -17.20 1.67 0.85
CA VAL A 47 -15.72 1.64 0.79
C VAL A 47 -15.24 1.91 -0.64
N GLY A 48 -15.95 1.40 -1.64
CA GLY A 48 -15.70 1.65 -3.06
C GLY A 48 -15.76 3.11 -3.47
N MET A 49 -16.73 3.87 -2.94
CA MET A 49 -16.86 5.32 -3.20
C MET A 49 -15.63 6.08 -2.70
N LEU A 50 -15.03 5.60 -1.60
CA LEU A 50 -13.83 6.20 -1.05
C LEU A 50 -12.53 5.77 -1.77
N ALA A 51 -12.57 4.72 -2.60
CA ALA A 51 -11.38 4.13 -3.20
C ALA A 51 -10.53 5.14 -3.97
N ILE A 52 -11.14 6.05 -4.73
CA ILE A 52 -10.39 7.09 -5.47
C ILE A 52 -9.66 8.06 -4.54
N PHE A 53 -10.32 8.50 -3.46
CA PHE A 53 -9.71 9.39 -2.47
C PHE A 53 -8.56 8.69 -1.76
N MET A 54 -8.75 7.41 -1.42
CA MET A 54 -7.72 6.58 -0.80
C MET A 54 -6.52 6.35 -1.72
N ALA A 55 -6.77 5.97 -2.97
CA ALA A 55 -5.74 5.70 -3.97
C ALA A 55 -4.95 6.96 -4.34
N PHE A 56 -5.64 8.10 -4.51
CA PHE A 56 -4.99 9.37 -4.79
C PHE A 56 -4.12 9.79 -3.61
N SER A 57 -4.67 9.78 -2.39
CA SER A 57 -3.91 10.13 -1.17
C SER A 57 -2.67 9.25 -0.99
N ALA A 58 -2.77 7.94 -1.23
CA ALA A 58 -1.64 7.02 -1.13
C ALA A 58 -0.47 7.38 -2.06
N ILE A 59 -0.76 7.93 -3.25
CA ILE A 59 0.29 8.35 -4.20
C ILE A 59 1.06 9.56 -3.69
N PHE A 60 0.39 10.50 -3.04
CA PHE A 60 1.06 11.65 -2.40
C PHE A 60 1.83 11.24 -1.15
N ILE A 61 1.35 10.24 -0.40
CA ILE A 61 2.07 9.74 0.78
C ILE A 61 3.33 8.98 0.38
N ASP A 62 3.26 8.11 -0.63
CA ASP A 62 4.45 7.41 -1.12
C ASP A 62 5.38 8.38 -1.88
N SER A 63 4.81 9.33 -2.63
CA SER A 63 5.49 10.42 -3.37
C SER A 63 6.70 9.98 -4.20
N GLY A 64 6.83 8.69 -4.49
CA GLY A 64 8.02 8.07 -5.09
C GLY A 64 9.26 8.07 -4.17
N PHE A 65 9.16 8.51 -2.90
CA PHE A 65 10.29 8.53 -1.97
C PHE A 65 10.77 7.13 -1.59
N ALA A 66 9.87 6.15 -1.44
CA ALA A 66 10.28 4.76 -1.18
C ALA A 66 11.15 4.24 -2.33
N ARG A 67 10.75 4.50 -3.59
CA ARG A 67 11.54 4.12 -4.78
C ARG A 67 12.83 4.90 -4.89
N ALA A 68 12.83 6.21 -4.58
CA ALA A 68 14.03 7.04 -4.54
C ALA A 68 15.05 6.53 -3.51
N LEU A 69 14.57 6.14 -2.31
CA LEU A 69 15.39 5.50 -1.29
C LEU A 69 15.93 4.16 -1.77
N ILE A 70 15.12 3.32 -2.45
CA ILE A 70 15.61 2.05 -3.02
C ILE A 70 16.69 2.29 -4.08
N GLN A 71 16.61 3.36 -4.87
CA GLN A 71 17.59 3.65 -5.92
C GLN A 71 18.91 4.24 -5.38
N LYS A 72 18.85 5.17 -4.42
CA LYS A 72 20.04 5.91 -3.93
C LYS A 72 21.06 4.97 -3.28
N GLN A 73 22.31 4.87 -3.75
CA GLN A 73 23.30 3.93 -3.17
C GLN A 73 23.82 4.39 -1.79
N ASP A 74 24.25 5.64 -1.66
CA ASP A 74 24.80 6.22 -0.42
C ASP A 74 23.71 6.75 0.52
N ARG A 75 22.89 5.83 1.02
CA ARG A 75 21.76 6.15 1.92
C ARG A 75 22.27 6.46 3.32
N THR A 76 21.75 7.51 3.91
CA THR A 76 22.05 7.91 5.29
C THR A 76 20.81 7.81 6.18
N GLU A 77 20.99 7.77 7.50
CA GLU A 77 19.86 7.84 8.43
C GLU A 77 19.09 9.16 8.34
N ALA A 78 19.73 10.23 7.87
CA ALA A 78 19.07 11.49 7.56
C ALA A 78 18.09 11.33 6.38
N ASP A 79 18.41 10.51 5.37
CA ASP A 79 17.48 10.23 4.26
C ASP A 79 16.24 9.49 4.75
N PHE A 80 16.42 8.43 5.54
CA PHE A 80 15.30 7.67 6.11
C PHE A 80 14.41 8.51 7.02
N SER A 81 15.00 9.31 7.90
CA SER A 81 14.26 10.18 8.82
C SER A 81 13.54 11.31 8.08
N THR A 82 14.17 11.89 7.05
CA THR A 82 13.56 12.93 6.20
C THR A 82 12.33 12.40 5.48
N VAL A 83 12.42 11.20 4.88
CA VAL A 83 11.26 10.56 4.22
C VAL A 83 10.16 10.24 5.23
N PHE A 84 10.52 9.75 6.41
CA PHE A 84 9.55 9.49 7.48
C PHE A 84 8.76 10.74 7.84
N TYR A 85 9.43 11.85 8.18
CA TYR A 85 8.75 13.07 8.60
C TYR A 85 7.96 13.72 7.47
N PHE A 86 8.48 13.67 6.24
CA PHE A 86 7.73 14.14 5.08
C PHE A 86 6.43 13.34 4.91
N ASN A 87 6.51 12.00 4.94
CA ASN A 87 5.35 11.13 4.82
C ASN A 87 4.36 11.33 5.98
N LEU A 88 4.84 11.57 7.20
CA LEU A 88 3.98 11.87 8.33
C LEU A 88 3.23 13.21 8.16
N ILE A 89 3.94 14.27 7.74
CA ILE A 89 3.34 15.59 7.52
C ILE A 89 2.30 15.52 6.40
N ILE A 90 2.64 14.92 5.25
CA ILE A 90 1.69 14.81 4.13
C ILE A 90 0.49 13.94 4.50
N SER A 91 0.67 12.85 5.25
CA SER A 91 -0.43 12.04 5.77
C SER A 91 -1.35 12.82 6.70
N LEU A 92 -0.80 13.66 7.58
CA LEU A 92 -1.59 14.53 8.46
C LEU A 92 -2.38 15.60 7.68
N VAL A 93 -1.75 16.20 6.67
CA VAL A 93 -2.40 17.18 5.78
C VAL A 93 -3.55 16.52 5.02
N LEU A 94 -3.31 15.37 4.39
CA LEU A 94 -4.33 14.63 3.64
C LEU A 94 -5.46 14.12 4.54
N TYR A 95 -5.13 13.65 5.75
CA TYR A 95 -6.11 13.32 6.77
C TYR A 95 -6.99 14.53 7.10
N GLY A 96 -6.39 15.69 7.37
CA GLY A 96 -7.12 16.93 7.66
C GLY A 96 -8.04 17.34 6.51
N ILE A 97 -7.53 17.33 5.27
CA ILE A 97 -8.32 17.64 4.06
C ILE A 97 -9.54 16.73 3.98
N LEU A 98 -9.36 15.41 4.08
CA LEU A 98 -10.46 14.44 3.98
C LEU A 98 -11.41 14.51 5.17
N PHE A 99 -10.92 14.80 6.38
CA PHE A 99 -11.73 14.94 7.57
C PHE A 99 -12.72 16.09 7.44
N PHE A 100 -12.26 17.25 6.95
CA PHE A 100 -13.09 18.43 6.73
C PHE A 100 -13.95 18.32 5.46
N SER A 101 -13.47 17.64 4.41
CA SER A 101 -14.26 17.42 3.19
C SER A 101 -15.25 16.25 3.30
N ALA A 102 -15.22 15.46 4.37
CA ALA A 102 -16.08 14.29 4.55
C ALA A 102 -17.60 14.58 4.37
N PRO A 103 -18.17 15.69 4.89
CA PRO A 103 -19.56 16.06 4.61
C PRO A 103 -19.83 16.36 3.14
N LEU A 104 -18.88 16.97 2.43
CA LEU A 104 -19.01 17.24 1.00
C LEU A 104 -18.99 15.95 0.19
N ILE A 105 -18.14 15.00 0.56
CA ILE A 105 -18.08 13.66 -0.06
C ILE A 105 -19.39 12.92 0.17
N ALA A 106 -19.90 12.90 1.40
CA ALA A 106 -21.17 12.28 1.75
C ALA A 106 -22.34 12.87 0.95
N ASN A 107 -22.41 14.20 0.85
CA ASN A 107 -23.42 14.90 0.05
C ASN A 107 -23.28 14.62 -1.45
N PHE A 108 -22.04 14.54 -1.96
CA PHE A 108 -21.78 14.25 -3.36
C PHE A 108 -22.33 12.87 -3.78
N TYR A 109 -22.18 11.86 -2.92
CA TYR A 109 -22.67 10.50 -3.14
C TYR A 109 -24.09 10.24 -2.63
N GLY A 110 -24.67 11.16 -1.85
CA GLY A 110 -25.99 10.96 -1.23
C GLY A 110 -25.99 9.95 -0.08
N GLU A 111 -24.83 9.71 0.55
CA GLU A 111 -24.64 8.67 1.57
C GLU A 111 -24.11 9.29 2.88
N PRO A 112 -24.98 9.64 3.85
CA PRO A 112 -24.59 10.32 5.09
C PRO A 112 -23.56 9.54 5.94
N GLN A 113 -23.58 8.22 5.86
CA GLN A 113 -22.66 7.35 6.59
C GLN A 113 -21.19 7.58 6.17
N LEU A 114 -20.96 8.07 4.95
CA LEU A 114 -19.60 8.35 4.46
C LEU A 114 -18.87 9.38 5.32
N VAL A 115 -19.56 10.29 6.02
CA VAL A 115 -18.89 11.28 6.87
C VAL A 115 -18.00 10.59 7.91
N LEU A 116 -18.55 9.63 8.65
CA LEU A 116 -17.80 8.91 9.68
C LEU A 116 -16.81 7.93 9.05
N ILE A 117 -17.21 7.23 7.98
CA ILE A 117 -16.34 6.26 7.30
C ILE A 117 -15.10 6.96 6.76
N THR A 118 -15.22 8.10 6.07
CA THR A 118 -14.09 8.87 5.55
C THR A 118 -13.17 9.32 6.68
N ARG A 119 -13.72 9.85 7.77
CA ARG A 119 -12.93 10.33 8.93
C ARG A 119 -12.16 9.22 9.62
N VAL A 120 -12.75 8.03 9.77
CA VAL A 120 -12.08 6.91 10.44
C VAL A 120 -11.11 6.20 9.49
N LEU A 121 -11.51 5.96 8.25
CA LEU A 121 -10.67 5.26 7.28
C LEU A 121 -9.44 6.07 6.86
N SER A 122 -9.55 7.40 6.77
CA SER A 122 -8.41 8.27 6.46
C SER A 122 -7.34 8.33 7.57
N LEU A 123 -7.66 7.95 8.82
CA LEU A 123 -6.63 7.77 9.87
C LEU A 123 -5.57 6.75 9.46
N ASN A 124 -5.94 5.80 8.57
CA ASN A 124 -5.01 4.81 8.06
C ASN A 124 -3.77 5.45 7.41
N PHE A 125 -3.87 6.66 6.82
CA PHE A 125 -2.72 7.35 6.23
C PHE A 125 -1.67 7.73 7.27
N VAL A 126 -2.12 8.26 8.41
CA VAL A 126 -1.25 8.67 9.51
C VAL A 126 -0.60 7.43 10.12
N ILE A 127 -1.38 6.38 10.34
CA ILE A 127 -0.88 5.10 10.86
C ILE A 127 0.14 4.49 9.88
N GLN A 128 -0.17 4.44 8.59
CA GLN A 128 0.69 3.85 7.57
C GLN A 128 2.04 4.59 7.41
N ALA A 129 2.08 5.91 7.64
CA ALA A 129 3.34 6.68 7.58
C ALA A 129 4.44 6.07 8.47
N PHE A 130 4.07 5.39 9.57
CA PHE A 130 5.00 4.74 10.48
C PHE A 130 5.70 3.49 9.91
N ASN A 131 5.09 2.78 8.97
CA ASN A 131 5.67 1.56 8.41
C ASN A 131 6.33 1.72 7.03
N ILE A 132 6.05 2.79 6.27
CA ILE A 132 6.54 2.95 4.89
C ILE A 132 8.07 2.86 4.82
N VAL A 133 8.78 3.57 5.69
CA VAL A 133 10.25 3.58 5.70
C VAL A 133 10.81 2.22 6.15
N GLN A 134 10.16 1.55 7.11
CA GLN A 134 10.57 0.22 7.58
C GLN A 134 10.42 -0.84 6.47
N LEU A 135 9.30 -0.81 5.73
CA LEU A 135 9.08 -1.67 4.57
C LEU A 135 10.07 -1.34 3.44
N THR A 136 10.41 -0.07 3.25
CA THR A 136 11.44 0.35 2.28
C THR A 136 12.81 -0.20 2.65
N LYS A 137 13.19 -0.17 3.94
CA LYS A 137 14.44 -0.78 4.43
C LYS A 137 14.48 -2.29 4.16
N LEU A 138 13.39 -3.01 4.43
CA LEU A 138 13.26 -4.43 4.09
C LEU A 138 13.46 -4.70 2.59
N ALA A 139 12.90 -3.85 1.72
CA ALA A 139 13.07 -3.96 0.28
C ALA A 139 14.52 -3.70 -0.16
N ILE A 140 15.20 -2.70 0.41
CA ILE A 140 16.62 -2.41 0.17
C ILE A 140 17.51 -3.59 0.60
N GLU A 141 17.22 -4.17 1.76
CA GLU A 141 17.94 -5.34 2.30
C GLU A 141 17.63 -6.64 1.54
N MET A 142 16.65 -6.62 0.63
CA MET A 142 16.08 -7.79 -0.03
C MET A 142 15.54 -8.85 0.96
N ASP A 143 15.10 -8.41 2.15
CA ASP A 143 14.56 -9.26 3.20
C ASP A 143 13.05 -9.50 3.02
N PHE A 144 12.72 -10.09 1.86
CA PHE A 144 11.35 -10.43 1.49
C PHE A 144 10.75 -11.52 2.41
N LYS A 145 11.59 -12.32 3.08
CA LYS A 145 11.13 -13.32 4.05
C LYS A 145 10.46 -12.66 5.24
N THR A 146 11.13 -11.69 5.87
CA THR A 146 10.57 -10.97 7.03
C THR A 146 9.29 -10.24 6.63
N ARG A 147 9.30 -9.57 5.48
CA ARG A 147 8.11 -8.90 4.93
C ARG A 147 6.94 -9.87 4.72
N ALA A 148 7.20 -11.05 4.13
CA ALA A 148 6.19 -12.08 3.90
C ALA A 148 5.53 -12.54 5.19
N ILE A 149 6.33 -12.82 6.23
CA ILE A 149 5.84 -13.26 7.54
C ILE A 149 4.94 -12.17 8.15
N ILE A 150 5.44 -10.92 8.23
CA ILE A 150 4.70 -9.80 8.82
C ILE A 150 3.36 -9.59 8.12
N ASN A 151 3.35 -9.56 6.78
CA ASN A 151 2.14 -9.31 6.02
C ASN A 151 1.14 -10.46 6.11
N THR A 152 1.61 -11.71 6.12
CA THR A 152 0.75 -12.90 6.27
C THR A 152 0.03 -12.88 7.62
N PHE A 153 0.76 -12.68 8.72
CA PHE A 153 0.16 -12.59 10.05
C PHE A 153 -0.77 -11.38 10.19
N SER A 154 -0.38 -10.23 9.64
CA SER A 154 -1.21 -9.02 9.67
C SER A 154 -2.54 -9.23 8.95
N VAL A 155 -2.53 -9.84 7.76
CA VAL A 155 -3.76 -10.14 6.99
C VAL A 155 -4.61 -11.20 7.70
N LEU A 156 -4.00 -12.24 8.27
CA LEU A 156 -4.72 -13.30 8.97
C LEU A 156 -5.46 -12.76 10.20
N ILE A 157 -4.75 -12.07 11.10
CA ILE A 157 -5.34 -11.57 12.35
C ILE A 157 -6.40 -10.50 12.06
N SER A 158 -6.09 -9.55 11.17
CA SER A 158 -7.06 -8.49 10.82
C SER A 158 -8.29 -9.04 10.12
N GLY A 159 -8.15 -10.04 9.26
CA GLY A 159 -9.28 -10.64 8.56
C GLY A 159 -10.12 -11.54 9.46
N VAL A 160 -9.53 -12.24 10.45
CA VAL A 160 -10.30 -12.95 11.49
C VAL A 160 -11.10 -11.95 12.32
N LEU A 161 -10.49 -10.84 12.75
CA LEU A 161 -11.21 -9.78 13.45
C LEU A 161 -12.37 -9.23 12.62
N ALA A 162 -12.15 -8.97 11.34
CA ALA A 162 -13.17 -8.50 10.41
C ALA A 162 -14.33 -9.50 10.29
N LEU A 163 -14.03 -10.79 10.20
CA LEU A 163 -15.03 -11.85 10.15
C LEU A 163 -15.86 -11.89 11.44
N VAL A 164 -15.22 -11.80 12.61
CA VAL A 164 -15.92 -11.75 13.91
C VAL A 164 -16.83 -10.51 13.99
N MET A 165 -16.34 -9.35 13.58
CA MET A 165 -17.16 -8.12 13.54
C MET A 165 -18.32 -8.21 12.55
N ALA A 166 -18.11 -8.86 11.41
CA ALA A 166 -19.17 -9.10 10.43
C ALA A 166 -20.27 -9.97 11.03
N TYR A 167 -19.92 -11.06 11.72
CA TYR A 167 -20.89 -11.93 12.41
C TYR A 167 -21.68 -11.21 13.50
N ASN A 168 -21.06 -10.25 14.19
CA ASN A 168 -21.72 -9.41 15.20
C ASN A 168 -22.55 -8.26 14.60
N GLY A 169 -22.73 -8.21 13.26
CA GLY A 169 -23.58 -7.22 12.61
C GLY A 169 -22.97 -5.83 12.47
N CYS A 170 -21.64 -5.68 12.58
CA CYS A 170 -20.99 -4.36 12.45
C CYS A 170 -20.97 -3.79 11.02
N GLY A 171 -21.45 -4.55 10.02
CA GLY A 171 -21.57 -4.10 8.63
C GLY A 171 -20.26 -3.57 8.04
N VAL A 172 -20.29 -2.36 7.46
CA VAL A 172 -19.13 -1.69 6.86
C VAL A 172 -17.95 -1.49 7.82
N TRP A 173 -18.21 -1.39 9.12
CA TRP A 173 -17.16 -1.21 10.13
C TRP A 173 -16.22 -2.41 10.24
N SER A 174 -16.67 -3.60 9.85
CA SER A 174 -15.79 -4.77 9.76
C SER A 174 -14.66 -4.57 8.75
N LEU A 175 -14.93 -3.96 7.59
CA LEU A 175 -13.95 -3.67 6.54
C LEU A 175 -12.99 -2.55 6.95
N ILE A 176 -13.52 -1.53 7.64
CA ILE A 176 -12.72 -0.40 8.15
C ILE A 176 -11.77 -0.90 9.25
N ALA A 177 -12.30 -1.68 10.20
CA ALA A 177 -11.51 -2.28 11.28
C ALA A 177 -10.46 -3.25 10.74
N GLN A 178 -10.79 -4.04 9.71
CA GLN A 178 -9.80 -4.88 9.00
C GLN A 178 -8.61 -4.06 8.53
N THR A 179 -8.89 -2.94 7.84
CA THR A 179 -7.87 -2.08 7.24
C THR A 179 -6.97 -1.47 8.31
N LEU A 180 -7.55 -0.84 9.33
CA LEU A 180 -6.80 -0.18 10.40
C LEU A 180 -6.00 -1.18 11.24
N THR A 181 -6.62 -2.32 11.59
CA THR A 181 -5.97 -3.35 12.41
C THR A 181 -4.83 -4.01 11.65
N LYS A 182 -4.99 -4.27 10.34
CA LYS A 182 -3.90 -4.80 9.50
C LYS A 182 -2.69 -3.87 9.57
N THR A 183 -2.89 -2.57 9.33
CA THR A 183 -1.79 -1.59 9.34
C THR A 183 -1.16 -1.48 10.73
N GLY A 184 -1.97 -1.48 11.79
CA GLY A 184 -1.51 -1.47 13.18
C GLY A 184 -0.64 -2.68 13.52
N ILE A 185 -1.10 -3.89 13.19
CA ILE A 185 -0.33 -5.13 13.42
C ILE A 185 0.97 -5.12 12.62
N THR A 186 0.94 -4.66 11.37
CA THR A 186 2.16 -4.53 10.55
C THR A 186 3.19 -3.63 11.22
N ILE A 187 2.77 -2.48 11.77
CA ILE A 187 3.67 -1.57 12.50
C ILE A 187 4.21 -2.23 13.75
N LEU A 188 3.36 -2.85 14.56
CA LEU A 188 3.78 -3.53 15.78
C LEU A 188 4.85 -4.58 15.47
N LEU A 189 4.60 -5.46 14.50
CA LEU A 189 5.55 -6.51 14.12
C LEU A 189 6.86 -5.94 13.55
N LEU A 190 6.81 -4.88 12.74
CA LEU A 190 8.02 -4.22 12.23
C LEU A 190 8.84 -3.57 13.36
N LEU A 191 8.18 -2.94 14.33
CA LEU A 191 8.85 -2.37 15.50
C LEU A 191 9.52 -3.46 16.33
N PHE A 192 8.88 -4.61 16.53
CA PHE A 192 9.48 -5.72 17.27
C PHE A 192 10.68 -6.36 16.54
N ILE A 193 10.58 -6.56 15.21
CA ILE A 193 11.57 -7.32 14.44
C ILE A 193 12.76 -6.44 14.01
N LYS A 194 12.51 -5.25 13.44
CA LYS A 194 13.56 -4.38 12.90
C LYS A 194 13.98 -3.26 13.86
N ARG A 195 13.15 -2.94 14.86
CA ARG A 195 13.42 -1.94 15.92
C ARG A 195 13.93 -0.59 15.42
N TRP A 196 13.61 -0.23 14.17
CA TRP A 196 14.02 1.05 13.62
C TRP A 196 13.02 2.14 14.01
N MET A 197 13.56 3.24 14.52
CA MET A 197 12.85 4.47 14.85
C MET A 197 13.52 5.65 14.13
N PRO A 198 12.75 6.62 13.62
CA PRO A 198 13.31 7.81 13.00
C PRO A 198 14.10 8.62 14.03
N LYS A 199 15.27 9.12 13.64
CA LYS A 199 15.99 10.13 14.43
C LYS A 199 15.33 11.48 14.17
N LEU A 200 15.33 12.39 15.14
CA LEU A 200 14.82 13.77 15.00
C LEU A 200 15.72 14.63 14.08
N ILE A 201 15.79 14.25 12.80
CA ILE A 201 16.67 14.84 11.78
C ILE A 201 15.86 14.99 10.49
N PHE A 202 15.84 16.22 9.95
CA PHE A 202 15.29 16.53 8.64
C PHE A 202 16.32 17.26 7.79
N SER A 203 16.71 16.68 6.65
CA SER A 203 17.72 17.23 5.75
C SER A 203 17.05 17.74 4.48
N VAL A 204 17.11 19.06 4.26
CA VAL A 204 16.58 19.71 3.04
C VAL A 204 17.32 19.21 1.79
N SER A 205 18.61 18.92 1.91
CA SER A 205 19.42 18.35 0.81
C SER A 205 18.91 16.94 0.42
N SER A 206 18.70 16.07 1.42
CA SER A 206 18.13 14.74 1.24
C SER A 206 16.74 14.82 0.60
N PHE A 207 15.89 15.71 1.10
CA PHE A 207 14.56 15.95 0.55
C PHE A 207 14.62 16.33 -0.93
N ARG A 208 15.39 17.36 -1.30
CA ARG A 208 15.49 17.82 -2.70
C ARG A 208 16.00 16.73 -3.64
N SER A 209 17.03 15.98 -3.22
CA SER A 209 17.60 14.90 -4.01
C SER A 209 16.57 13.80 -4.28
N LEU A 210 15.88 13.34 -3.23
CA LEU A 210 14.90 12.25 -3.34
C LEU A 210 13.64 12.71 -4.07
N PHE A 211 13.17 13.94 -3.80
CA PHE A 211 11.98 14.51 -4.44
C PHE A 211 12.17 14.72 -5.95
N ARG A 212 13.38 15.07 -6.42
CA ARG A 212 13.66 15.21 -7.86
C ARG A 212 13.42 13.91 -8.65
N PHE A 213 13.69 12.76 -8.02
CA PHE A 213 13.37 11.45 -8.59
C PHE A 213 11.90 11.09 -8.35
N GLY A 214 11.43 11.22 -7.12
CA GLY A 214 10.08 10.82 -6.69
C GLY A 214 8.97 11.59 -7.40
N SER A 215 9.11 12.90 -7.61
CA SER A 215 8.11 13.76 -8.26
C SER A 215 7.76 13.31 -9.68
N LYS A 216 8.72 12.82 -10.47
CA LYS A 216 8.44 12.28 -11.82
C LYS A 216 7.58 11.03 -11.76
N LEU A 217 7.85 10.15 -10.79
CA LEU A 217 7.08 8.94 -10.54
C LEU A 217 5.69 9.26 -9.97
N LEU A 218 5.59 10.27 -9.11
CA LEU A 218 4.33 10.77 -8.57
C LEU A 218 3.41 11.23 -9.70
N LEU A 219 3.91 12.04 -10.64
CA LEU A 219 3.12 12.52 -11.78
C LEU A 219 2.61 11.37 -12.65
N ALA A 220 3.49 10.43 -13.02
CA ALA A 220 3.11 9.25 -13.80
C ALA A 220 2.06 8.39 -13.07
N SER A 221 2.26 8.17 -11.76
CA SER A 221 1.37 7.34 -10.94
C SER A 221 0.02 8.00 -10.73
N SER A 222 -0.01 9.33 -10.58
CA SER A 222 -1.24 10.11 -10.42
C SER A 222 -2.13 9.98 -11.66
N LEU A 223 -1.56 10.08 -12.86
CA LEU A 223 -2.30 9.92 -14.10
C LEU A 223 -2.89 8.50 -14.21
N SER A 224 -2.09 7.47 -13.94
CA SER A 224 -2.60 6.09 -13.97
C SER A 224 -3.72 5.83 -12.95
N SER A 225 -3.59 6.38 -11.74
CA SER A 225 -4.56 6.14 -10.67
C SER A 225 -5.89 6.82 -10.91
N LEU A 226 -5.86 8.03 -11.49
CA LEU A 226 -7.08 8.69 -11.95
C LEU A 226 -7.79 7.80 -12.97
N MET A 227 -7.08 7.26 -13.96
CA MET A 227 -7.68 6.37 -14.97
C MET A 227 -8.29 5.10 -14.36
N TYR A 228 -7.59 4.43 -13.43
CA TYR A 228 -8.09 3.21 -12.80
C TYR A 228 -9.29 3.45 -11.87
N ASN A 229 -9.32 4.58 -11.17
CA ASN A 229 -10.36 4.86 -10.18
C ASN A 229 -11.52 5.71 -10.70
N LEU A 230 -11.40 6.27 -11.91
CA LEU A 230 -12.44 7.10 -12.52
C LEU A 230 -13.76 6.35 -12.65
N TYR A 231 -13.72 5.06 -13.03
CA TYR A 231 -14.92 4.23 -13.14
C TYR A 231 -15.62 4.06 -11.80
N SER A 232 -14.89 3.74 -10.72
CA SER A 232 -15.47 3.64 -9.37
C SER A 232 -16.08 4.97 -8.90
N PHE A 233 -15.42 6.09 -9.20
CA PHE A 233 -15.93 7.43 -8.89
C PHE A 233 -17.24 7.75 -9.61
N LEU A 234 -17.30 7.52 -10.92
CA LEU A 234 -18.49 7.75 -11.75
C LEU A 234 -19.62 6.81 -11.37
N ILE A 235 -19.33 5.51 -11.17
CA ILE A 235 -20.34 4.53 -10.78
C ILE A 235 -20.93 4.89 -9.42
N GLY A 236 -20.11 5.30 -8.45
CA GLY A 236 -20.62 5.76 -7.15
C GLY A 236 -21.56 6.97 -7.24
N LYS A 237 -21.35 7.86 -8.21
CA LYS A 237 -22.18 9.07 -8.38
C LYS A 237 -23.50 8.79 -9.09
N TYR A 238 -23.47 7.97 -10.14
CA TYR A 238 -24.63 7.75 -11.00
C TYR A 238 -25.43 6.49 -10.66
N PHE A 239 -24.85 5.56 -9.91
CA PHE A 239 -25.46 4.27 -9.56
C PHE A 239 -25.53 4.09 -8.05
N SER A 240 -26.36 3.14 -7.62
CA SER A 240 -26.52 2.82 -6.20
C SER A 240 -25.25 2.23 -5.59
N ALA A 241 -25.07 2.40 -4.28
CA ALA A 241 -23.97 1.77 -3.53
C ALA A 241 -23.91 0.25 -3.74
N LYS A 242 -25.07 -0.41 -3.88
CA LYS A 242 -25.15 -1.85 -4.16
C LYS A 242 -24.50 -2.23 -5.50
N GLN A 243 -24.77 -1.47 -6.56
CA GLN A 243 -24.18 -1.71 -7.89
C GLN A 243 -22.67 -1.46 -7.88
N LEU A 244 -22.23 -0.39 -7.22
CA LEU A 244 -20.81 -0.14 -7.02
C LEU A 244 -20.14 -1.27 -6.22
N GLY A 245 -20.82 -1.81 -5.20
CA GLY A 245 -20.33 -2.95 -4.43
C GLY A 245 -20.11 -4.21 -5.25
N TYR A 246 -21.00 -4.51 -6.20
CA TYR A 246 -20.78 -5.60 -7.15
C TYR A 246 -19.59 -5.33 -8.07
N TYR A 247 -19.47 -4.10 -8.57
CA TYR A 247 -18.36 -3.69 -9.44
C TYR A 247 -17.00 -3.80 -8.73
N THR A 248 -16.88 -3.24 -7.52
CA THR A 248 -15.62 -3.27 -6.75
C THR A 248 -15.21 -4.68 -6.38
N LYS A 249 -16.17 -5.54 -6.03
CA LYS A 249 -15.90 -6.95 -5.74
C LYS A 249 -15.44 -7.72 -6.98
N SER A 250 -16.07 -7.49 -8.13
CA SER A 250 -15.65 -8.11 -9.40
C SER A 250 -14.23 -7.67 -9.78
N LEU A 251 -13.95 -6.37 -9.74
CA LEU A 251 -12.60 -5.83 -9.99
C LEU A 251 -11.55 -6.44 -9.06
N TYR A 252 -11.88 -6.61 -7.77
CA TYR A 252 -10.98 -7.21 -6.80
C TYR A 252 -10.55 -8.63 -7.23
N PHE A 253 -11.50 -9.49 -7.62
CA PHE A 253 -11.18 -10.84 -8.07
C PHE A 253 -10.40 -10.86 -9.39
N THR A 254 -10.73 -9.99 -10.34
CA THR A 254 -9.99 -9.87 -11.61
C THR A 254 -8.55 -9.43 -11.38
N ASN A 255 -8.33 -8.43 -10.52
CA ASN A 255 -7.01 -7.87 -10.28
C ASN A 255 -6.07 -8.83 -9.54
N ILE A 256 -6.57 -9.62 -8.58
CA ILE A 256 -5.75 -10.64 -7.90
C ILE A 256 -5.03 -11.54 -8.90
N ILE A 257 -5.73 -11.97 -9.96
CA ILE A 257 -5.18 -12.87 -10.96
C ILE A 257 -4.26 -12.11 -11.92
N ALA A 258 -4.69 -10.94 -12.40
CA ALA A 258 -3.99 -10.21 -13.46
C ALA A 258 -2.70 -9.52 -13.00
N SER A 259 -2.61 -9.02 -11.76
CA SER A 259 -1.49 -8.15 -11.35
C SER A 259 -0.38 -8.87 -10.56
N THR A 260 -0.61 -10.09 -10.07
CA THR A 260 0.33 -10.77 -9.15
C THR A 260 1.69 -11.04 -9.82
N ALA A 261 1.70 -11.57 -11.04
CA ALA A 261 2.94 -11.92 -11.73
C ALA A 261 3.81 -10.68 -12.01
N SER A 262 3.20 -9.63 -12.57
CA SER A 262 3.87 -8.37 -12.88
C SER A 262 4.42 -7.67 -11.62
N GLU A 263 3.68 -7.71 -10.51
CA GLU A 263 4.10 -7.05 -9.27
C GLU A 263 5.26 -7.79 -8.57
N VAL A 264 5.24 -9.13 -8.55
CA VAL A 264 6.35 -9.93 -8.03
C VAL A 264 7.62 -9.67 -8.83
N LEU A 265 7.50 -9.63 -10.16
CA LEU A 265 8.62 -9.35 -11.03
C LEU A 265 9.19 -7.95 -10.76
N HIS A 266 8.34 -6.93 -10.70
CA HIS A 266 8.76 -5.55 -10.48
C HIS A 266 9.42 -5.35 -9.10
N ASN A 267 8.82 -5.90 -8.03
CA ASN A 267 9.30 -5.71 -6.66
C ASN A 267 10.68 -6.33 -6.38
N VAL A 268 11.08 -7.34 -7.16
CA VAL A 268 12.42 -7.94 -7.03
C VAL A 268 13.39 -7.41 -8.06
N THR A 269 12.93 -7.20 -9.29
CA THR A 269 13.78 -6.70 -10.38
C THR A 269 14.26 -5.28 -10.11
N PHE A 270 13.39 -4.41 -9.59
CA PHE A 270 13.75 -3.00 -9.37
C PHE A 270 14.88 -2.82 -8.33
N PRO A 271 14.84 -3.45 -7.13
CA PRO A 271 15.96 -3.42 -6.20
C PRO A 271 17.23 -4.04 -6.78
N VAL A 272 17.12 -5.15 -7.53
CA VAL A 272 18.28 -5.81 -8.15
C VAL A 272 18.94 -4.90 -9.18
N MET A 273 18.17 -4.30 -10.10
CA MET A 273 18.68 -3.33 -11.07
C MET A 273 19.30 -2.12 -10.40
N SER A 274 18.65 -1.59 -9.36
CA SER A 274 19.17 -0.46 -8.58
C SER A 274 20.53 -0.81 -7.95
N SER A 275 20.69 -2.04 -7.45
CA SER A 275 21.94 -2.48 -6.81
C SER A 275 23.14 -2.59 -7.77
N VAL A 276 22.90 -2.77 -9.07
CA VAL A 276 23.93 -2.88 -10.11
C VAL A 276 23.86 -1.73 -11.12
N GLN A 277 23.23 -0.61 -10.75
CA GLN A 277 22.96 0.49 -11.68
C GLN A 277 24.23 1.10 -12.29
N ASP A 278 25.37 1.00 -11.60
CA ASP A 278 26.66 1.51 -12.07
C ASP A 278 27.44 0.49 -12.94
N GLU A 279 26.94 -0.75 -13.08
CA GLU A 279 27.56 -1.83 -13.87
C GLU A 279 26.77 -2.07 -15.17
N GLN A 280 26.99 -1.24 -16.19
CA GLN A 280 26.18 -1.16 -17.40
C GLN A 280 26.04 -2.49 -18.19
N GLU A 281 27.11 -3.28 -18.27
CA GLU A 281 27.06 -4.61 -18.90
C GLU A 281 26.16 -5.59 -18.12
N ARG A 282 26.23 -5.58 -16.78
CA ARG A 282 25.38 -6.44 -15.94
C ARG A 282 23.94 -5.99 -15.96
N LEU A 283 23.68 -4.68 -15.97
CA LEU A 283 22.33 -4.14 -16.10
C LEU A 283 21.69 -4.56 -17.42
N THR A 284 22.44 -4.48 -18.54
CA THR A 284 21.98 -4.93 -19.85
C THR A 284 21.70 -6.44 -19.87
N ASN A 285 22.57 -7.24 -19.25
CA ASN A 285 22.39 -8.69 -19.17
C ASN A 285 21.20 -9.12 -18.28
N ILE A 286 20.88 -8.36 -17.23
CA ILE A 286 19.68 -8.58 -16.42
C ILE A 286 18.43 -8.20 -17.22
N TYR A 287 18.47 -7.06 -17.92
CA TYR A 287 17.35 -6.61 -18.76
C TYR A 287 17.00 -7.60 -19.88
N ARG A 288 18.01 -8.19 -20.54
CA ARG A 288 17.80 -9.20 -21.60
C ARG A 288 17.22 -10.54 -21.13
N LYS A 289 17.26 -10.83 -19.82
CA LYS A 289 16.78 -12.09 -19.24
C LYS A 289 15.38 -11.99 -18.64
N LEU A 290 14.81 -10.79 -18.60
CA LEU A 290 13.43 -10.49 -18.25
C LEU A 290 12.51 -10.72 -19.45
#